data_AF-A0A426URD9-F1
#
_entry.id   AF-A0A426URD9-F1
#
_cell.length_a   1.000
_cell.length_b   1.000
_cell.length_c   1.000
_cell.angle_alpha   90.00
_cell.angle_beta   90.00
_cell.angle_gamma   90.00
#
_symmetry.space_group_name_H-M   'P 1'
#
loop_
_entity.id
_entity.type
_entity.pdbx_description
1 polymer ?
#
loop_
_entity_poly.entity_id
_entity_poly.type
_entity_poly.pdbx_seq_one_letter_code
_entity_poly.pdbx_strand_id
1 'polypeptide(L)'
;MVPVKVLSYNIRSMRDDTAALARIITACAPDLVLVQEAPRFFRWRKKLARLASASDLVVLTGGGTAAGPAILCNLRATVERTEDVLLPLTPGQHRRGFATAVVDIAGARLGVLSCHLSLQKDERHDQAGALLDRLAGMGVEHAVAGGDLNEGPTGRAFRRVATGLQDCWATSPQGGEHTWTRTEPHQRIDAIFATKGIEVLGCGVPLDLPGITRTDLRAATDHLPVLATLAVPAN
;
A
#
# COMPACT_ATOMS: atom_id res chain seq x y z
N MET A 1 -5.99 21.91 4.19
CA MET A 1 -5.78 20.55 3.62
C MET A 1 -4.33 20.44 3.17
N VAL A 2 -3.66 19.35 3.51
CA VAL A 2 -2.29 19.05 3.14
C VAL A 2 -2.29 17.99 2.03
N PRO A 3 -1.61 18.22 0.90
CA PRO A 3 -1.46 17.20 -0.13
C PRO A 3 -0.51 16.10 0.32
N VAL A 4 -0.97 14.86 0.21
CA VAL A 4 -0.23 13.63 0.53
C VAL A 4 -0.35 12.64 -0.62
N LYS A 5 0.78 12.16 -1.13
CA LYS A 5 0.85 11.13 -2.17
C LYS A 5 1.15 9.76 -1.55
N VAL A 6 0.24 8.82 -1.73
CA VAL A 6 0.35 7.45 -1.20
C VAL A 6 0.44 6.48 -2.36
N LEU A 7 1.50 5.66 -2.38
CA LEU A 7 1.73 4.63 -3.38
C LEU A 7 1.51 3.26 -2.74
N SER A 8 0.71 2.38 -3.35
CA SER A 8 0.63 0.97 -2.99
C SER A 8 1.33 0.14 -4.06
N TYR A 9 2.20 -0.78 -3.66
CA TYR A 9 2.97 -1.57 -4.63
C TYR A 9 3.38 -2.95 -4.10
N ASN A 10 2.85 -4.02 -4.71
CA ASN A 10 3.35 -5.38 -4.52
C ASN A 10 4.63 -5.60 -5.34
N ILE A 11 5.76 -5.77 -4.64
CA ILE A 11 7.08 -5.83 -5.25
C ILE A 11 7.61 -7.25 -5.44
N ARG A 12 6.77 -8.27 -5.22
CA ARG A 12 7.07 -9.69 -5.47
C ARG A 12 8.41 -10.15 -4.90
N SER A 13 8.71 -9.76 -3.65
CA SER A 13 9.97 -10.04 -2.96
C SER A 13 11.23 -9.52 -3.66
N MET A 14 11.09 -8.52 -4.54
CA MET A 14 12.17 -7.93 -5.35
C MET A 14 12.88 -8.98 -6.21
N ARG A 15 12.10 -9.87 -6.86
CA ARG A 15 12.62 -10.95 -7.70
C ARG A 15 12.92 -10.53 -9.14
N ASP A 16 12.35 -9.42 -9.58
CA ASP A 16 12.46 -8.90 -10.94
C ASP A 16 13.42 -7.68 -11.02
N ASP A 17 13.18 -6.71 -11.89
CA ASP A 17 14.07 -5.55 -12.07
C ASP A 17 13.92 -4.51 -10.94
N THR A 18 14.82 -4.62 -9.95
CA THR A 18 14.85 -3.70 -8.81
C THR A 18 15.23 -2.25 -9.16
N ALA A 19 15.92 -2.02 -10.29
CA ALA A 19 16.27 -0.68 -10.74
C ALA A 19 15.06 -0.01 -11.41
N ALA A 20 14.30 -0.76 -12.22
CA ALA A 20 13.02 -0.30 -12.75
C ALA A 20 12.04 0.01 -11.60
N LEU A 21 11.95 -0.89 -10.63
CA LEU A 21 11.13 -0.68 -9.42
C LEU A 21 11.48 0.62 -8.71
N ALA A 22 12.78 0.88 -8.46
CA ALA A 22 13.22 2.10 -7.81
C ALA A 22 12.87 3.35 -8.63
N ARG A 23 13.12 3.34 -9.95
CA ARG A 23 12.77 4.45 -10.86
C ARG A 23 11.27 4.76 -10.84
N ILE A 24 10.42 3.74 -10.86
CA ILE A 24 8.95 3.91 -10.81
C ILE A 24 8.54 4.58 -9.51
N ILE A 25 9.04 4.10 -8.37
CA ILE A 25 8.74 4.70 -7.06
C ILE A 25 9.21 6.16 -7.02
N THR A 26 10.43 6.45 -7.49
CA THR A 26 10.95 7.83 -7.55
C THR A 26 10.08 8.73 -8.45
N ALA A 27 9.70 8.26 -9.64
CA ALA A 27 8.87 9.02 -10.58
C ALA A 27 7.46 9.29 -10.03
N CYS A 28 6.94 8.38 -9.21
CA CYS A 28 5.69 8.60 -8.47
C CYS A 28 5.82 9.71 -7.41
N ALA A 29 7.03 10.08 -6.97
CA ALA A 29 7.30 11.05 -5.91
C ALA A 29 6.33 10.92 -4.70
N PRO A 30 6.26 9.76 -4.04
CA PRO A 30 5.33 9.52 -2.93
C PRO A 30 5.82 10.12 -1.62
N ASP A 31 4.88 10.45 -0.75
CA ASP A 31 5.15 10.71 0.67
C ASP A 31 5.20 9.41 1.47
N LEU A 32 4.34 8.45 1.10
CA LEU A 32 4.22 7.14 1.72
C LEU A 32 4.17 6.05 0.66
N VAL A 33 4.87 4.95 0.88
CA VAL A 33 4.77 3.74 0.06
C VAL A 33 4.33 2.56 0.93
N LEU A 34 3.16 2.02 0.61
CA LEU A 34 2.61 0.79 1.16
C LEU A 34 3.12 -0.37 0.31
N VAL A 35 4.14 -1.05 0.80
CA VAL A 35 4.79 -2.15 0.08
C VAL A 35 4.15 -3.47 0.46
N GLN A 36 3.90 -4.35 -0.51
CA GLN A 36 3.50 -5.74 -0.31
C GLN A 36 4.58 -6.69 -0.82
N GLU A 37 4.63 -7.89 -0.24
CA GLU A 37 5.68 -8.87 -0.49
C GLU A 37 7.09 -8.30 -0.36
N ALA A 38 7.35 -7.41 0.61
CA ALA A 38 8.72 -7.04 0.91
C ALA A 38 9.52 -8.30 1.31
N PRO A 39 10.84 -8.35 1.04
CA PRO A 39 11.67 -9.47 1.47
C PRO A 39 11.47 -9.77 2.96
N ARG A 40 11.44 -11.05 3.34
CA ARG A 40 11.18 -11.50 4.73
C ARG A 40 12.32 -12.32 5.33
N PHE A 41 13.16 -12.89 4.47
CA PHE A 41 14.20 -13.84 4.86
C PHE A 41 15.58 -13.18 4.93
N PHE A 42 16.65 -13.96 4.77
CA PHE A 42 18.03 -13.53 4.94
C PHE A 42 18.31 -12.11 4.40
N ARG A 43 18.78 -11.24 5.32
CA ARG A 43 19.13 -9.83 5.07
C ARG A 43 17.98 -8.97 4.54
N TRP A 44 16.73 -9.30 4.85
CA TRP A 44 15.57 -8.54 4.39
C TRP A 44 15.65 -7.05 4.71
N ARG A 45 16.10 -6.67 5.91
CA ARG A 45 16.29 -5.26 6.31
C ARG A 45 17.21 -4.53 5.34
N LYS A 46 18.32 -5.16 4.94
CA LYS A 46 19.27 -4.60 3.98
C LYS A 46 18.64 -4.44 2.59
N LYS A 47 17.86 -5.42 2.14
CA LYS A 47 17.19 -5.37 0.83
C LYS A 47 16.16 -4.24 0.78
N LEU A 48 15.31 -4.15 1.81
CA LEU A 48 14.30 -3.11 1.92
C LEU A 48 14.92 -1.71 2.08
N ALA A 49 15.96 -1.56 2.90
CA ALA A 49 16.67 -0.29 3.05
C ALA A 49 17.37 0.17 1.76
N ARG A 50 17.87 -0.78 0.94
CA ARG A 50 18.44 -0.45 -0.38
C ARG A 50 17.38 0.05 -1.34
N LEU A 51 16.19 -0.56 -1.35
CA LEU A 51 15.08 -0.08 -2.16
C LEU A 51 14.67 1.33 -1.74
N ALA A 52 14.46 1.54 -0.43
CA ALA A 52 14.12 2.85 0.11
C ALA A 52 15.15 3.91 -0.30
N SER A 53 16.43 3.64 -0.07
CA SER A 53 17.52 4.55 -0.44
C SER A 53 17.62 4.79 -1.95
N ALA A 54 17.38 3.78 -2.79
CA ALA A 54 17.39 3.93 -4.25
C ALA A 54 16.19 4.72 -4.77
N SER A 55 15.16 4.91 -3.95
CA SER A 55 13.95 5.68 -4.25
C SER A 55 13.86 7.00 -3.50
N ASP A 56 14.94 7.47 -2.86
CA ASP A 56 14.98 8.67 -2.01
C ASP A 56 13.99 8.63 -0.82
N LEU A 57 13.78 7.44 -0.27
CA LEU A 57 12.91 7.16 0.86
C LEU A 57 13.68 6.52 2.03
N VAL A 58 13.02 6.45 3.17
CA VAL A 58 13.47 5.70 4.35
C VAL A 58 12.47 4.62 4.72
N VAL A 59 12.93 3.58 5.41
CA VAL A 59 12.04 2.54 5.95
C VAL A 59 11.37 3.07 7.20
N LEU A 60 10.04 3.10 7.20
CA LEU A 60 9.25 3.54 8.34
C LEU A 60 8.90 2.36 9.26
N THR A 61 8.34 1.28 8.73
CA THR A 61 8.04 0.04 9.50
C THR A 61 7.84 -1.19 8.61
N GLY A 62 7.72 -2.37 9.22
CA GLY A 62 7.31 -3.60 8.55
C GLY A 62 8.44 -4.36 7.86
N GLY A 63 8.07 -5.07 6.79
CA GLY A 63 8.90 -6.04 6.09
C GLY A 63 8.78 -7.41 6.74
N GLY A 64 9.91 -7.97 7.19
CA GLY A 64 9.92 -9.30 7.82
C GLY A 64 9.10 -9.38 9.11
N THR A 65 8.99 -8.28 9.86
CA THR A 65 8.24 -8.19 11.13
C THR A 65 6.72 -8.23 10.94
N ALA A 66 6.21 -7.71 9.82
CA ALA A 66 4.80 -7.76 9.45
C ALA A 66 4.46 -8.90 8.48
N ALA A 67 5.38 -9.86 8.29
CA ALA A 67 5.23 -10.98 7.35
C ALA A 67 5.06 -10.57 5.86
N GLY A 68 5.59 -9.42 5.45
CA GLY A 68 5.66 -8.99 4.05
C GLY A 68 5.30 -7.51 3.84
N PRO A 69 4.18 -7.01 4.37
CA PRO A 69 3.83 -5.60 4.27
C PRO A 69 4.89 -4.69 4.92
N ALA A 70 5.17 -3.55 4.29
CA ALA A 70 6.05 -2.53 4.84
C ALA A 70 5.52 -1.13 4.50
N ILE A 71 6.02 -0.13 5.22
CA ILE A 71 5.80 1.28 4.92
C ILE A 71 7.15 1.94 4.71
N LEU A 72 7.31 2.62 3.58
CA LEU A 72 8.41 3.57 3.33
C LEU A 72 7.85 4.99 3.36
N CYS A 73 8.68 5.97 3.68
CA CYS A 73 8.27 7.37 3.63
C CYS A 73 9.41 8.27 3.15
N ASN A 74 9.04 9.46 2.68
CA ASN A 74 10.01 10.54 2.52
C ASN A 74 10.21 11.28 3.86
N LEU A 75 11.03 12.34 3.85
CA LEU A 75 11.36 13.10 5.06
C LEU A 75 10.30 14.14 5.48
N ARG A 76 9.18 14.27 4.77
CA ARG A 76 8.04 15.09 5.22
C ARG A 76 7.27 14.42 6.36
N ALA A 77 7.35 13.10 6.47
CA ALA A 77 6.63 12.34 7.48
C ALA A 77 7.40 12.32 8.81
N THR A 78 6.82 12.92 9.84
CA THR A 78 7.27 12.75 11.23
C THR A 78 6.53 11.57 11.83
N VAL A 79 7.25 10.61 12.41
CA VAL A 79 6.66 9.39 12.96
C VAL A 79 6.25 9.62 14.41
N GLU A 80 4.97 9.47 14.72
CA GLU A 80 4.47 9.46 16.11
C GLU A 80 4.66 8.05 16.71
N ARG A 81 4.22 7.02 15.98
CA ARG A 81 4.38 5.63 16.40
C ARG A 81 4.25 4.65 15.24
N THR A 82 4.83 3.48 15.42
CA THR A 82 4.77 2.35 14.48
C THR A 82 4.43 1.08 15.22
N GLU A 83 3.69 0.19 14.58
CA GLU A 83 3.45 -1.15 15.11
C GLU A 83 3.19 -2.12 13.97
N ASP A 84 3.89 -3.25 14.02
CA ASP A 84 3.69 -4.36 13.08
C ASP A 84 2.85 -5.44 13.75
N VAL A 85 1.78 -5.86 13.08
CA VAL A 85 0.81 -6.82 13.62
C VAL A 85 0.85 -8.09 12.80
N LEU A 86 1.01 -9.25 13.45
CA LEU A 86 0.83 -10.55 12.80
C LEU A 86 -0.61 -11.01 12.99
N LEU A 87 -1.24 -11.43 11.89
CA LEU A 87 -2.59 -11.95 11.92
C LEU A 87 -2.61 -13.42 12.34
N PRO A 88 -3.75 -13.92 12.86
CA PRO A 88 -3.91 -15.34 13.16
C PRO A 88 -3.50 -16.20 11.97
N LEU A 89 -2.75 -17.27 12.24
CA LEU A 89 -2.29 -18.20 11.21
C LEU A 89 -3.33 -19.30 11.03
N THR A 90 -3.98 -19.36 9.86
CA THR A 90 -4.74 -20.52 9.45
C THR A 90 -3.78 -21.64 9.03
N PRO A 91 -3.89 -22.87 9.57
CA PRO A 91 -3.02 -23.99 9.18
C PRO A 91 -3.02 -24.22 7.66
N GLY A 92 -1.83 -24.39 7.09
CA GLY A 92 -1.64 -24.56 5.65
C GLY A 92 -1.64 -23.27 4.82
N GLN A 93 -1.93 -22.12 5.42
CA GLN A 93 -1.87 -20.82 4.75
C GLN A 93 -0.59 -20.05 5.07
N HIS A 94 -0.30 -19.03 4.26
CA HIS A 94 0.80 -18.12 4.52
C HIS A 94 0.44 -17.14 5.65
N ARG A 95 1.32 -17.01 6.64
CA ARG A 95 1.16 -15.97 7.68
C ARG A 95 1.09 -14.57 7.04
N ARG A 96 0.04 -13.82 7.37
CA ARG A 96 -0.16 -12.42 6.99
C ARG A 96 0.04 -11.49 8.19
N GLY A 97 0.18 -10.21 7.90
CA GLY A 97 0.32 -9.16 8.89
C GLY A 97 0.00 -7.80 8.32
N PHE A 98 0.06 -6.79 9.17
CA PHE A 98 -0.06 -5.38 8.83
C PHE A 98 1.18 -4.63 9.28
N ALA A 99 1.65 -3.72 8.45
CA ALA A 99 2.58 -2.69 8.86
C ALA A 99 1.75 -1.42 9.12
N THR A 100 1.84 -0.86 10.32
CA THR A 100 1.03 0.30 10.70
C THR A 100 1.85 1.44 11.28
N ALA A 101 1.39 2.66 11.05
CA ALA A 101 2.00 3.86 11.61
C ALA A 101 0.97 4.95 11.85
N VAL A 102 1.27 5.84 12.79
CA VAL A 102 0.68 7.17 12.87
C VAL A 102 1.78 8.17 12.56
N VAL A 103 1.55 9.03 11.58
CA VAL A 103 2.49 10.04 11.12
C VAL A 103 1.86 11.42 11.14
N ASP A 104 2.68 12.44 11.25
CA ASP A 104 2.33 13.82 10.95
C ASP A 104 3.02 14.25 9.65
N ILE A 105 2.26 14.78 8.71
CA ILE A 105 2.78 15.38 7.48
C ILE A 105 2.30 16.83 7.44
N ALA A 106 3.18 17.76 7.80
CA ALA A 106 2.88 19.20 7.82
C ALA A 106 1.60 19.56 8.60
N GLY A 107 1.41 18.97 9.78
CA GLY A 107 0.24 19.19 10.66
C GLY A 107 -0.96 18.30 10.36
N ALA A 108 -0.93 17.51 9.28
CA ALA A 108 -1.93 16.49 9.01
C ALA A 108 -1.54 15.17 9.68
N ARG A 109 -2.21 14.86 10.80
CA ARG A 109 -2.02 13.59 11.52
C ARG A 109 -2.80 12.47 10.85
N LEU A 110 -2.11 11.43 10.42
CA LEU A 110 -2.64 10.38 9.55
C LEU A 110 -2.26 8.98 10.07
N GLY A 111 -3.26 8.11 10.20
CA GLY A 111 -3.05 6.66 10.34
C GLY A 111 -2.75 6.00 9.01
N VAL A 112 -1.77 5.10 8.97
CA VAL A 112 -1.31 4.44 7.76
C VAL A 112 -1.26 2.94 7.98
N LEU A 113 -1.84 2.16 7.07
CA LEU A 113 -1.84 0.69 7.12
C LEU A 113 -1.49 0.10 5.75
N SER A 114 -0.42 -0.71 5.71
CA SER A 114 -0.10 -1.56 4.56
C SER A 114 -0.50 -3.00 4.85
N CYS A 115 -1.20 -3.65 3.92
CA CYS A 115 -1.65 -5.03 4.04
C CYS A 115 -1.37 -5.86 2.79
N HIS A 116 -1.33 -7.19 2.95
CA HIS A 116 -1.42 -8.15 1.86
C HIS A 116 -2.32 -9.28 2.35
N LEU A 117 -3.55 -9.34 1.85
CA LEU A 117 -4.56 -10.27 2.36
C LEU A 117 -4.35 -11.70 1.83
N SER A 118 -5.04 -12.66 2.43
CA SER A 118 -4.95 -14.07 2.06
C SER A 118 -5.52 -14.36 0.67
N LEU A 119 -4.99 -15.40 0.03
CA LEU A 119 -5.59 -16.00 -1.17
C LEU A 119 -6.84 -16.81 -0.80
N GLN A 120 -6.92 -17.34 0.42
CA GLN A 120 -8.05 -18.09 0.93
C GLN A 120 -9.21 -17.12 1.24
N LYS A 121 -10.39 -17.40 0.66
CA LYS A 121 -11.55 -16.49 0.62
C LYS A 121 -12.13 -16.11 1.99
N ASP A 122 -12.19 -17.04 2.93
CA ASP A 122 -12.71 -16.82 4.28
C ASP A 122 -11.69 -16.09 5.15
N GLU A 123 -10.44 -16.57 5.14
CA GLU A 123 -9.34 -15.92 5.86
C GLU A 123 -9.17 -14.47 5.38
N ARG A 124 -9.22 -14.23 4.07
CA ARG A 124 -9.17 -12.88 3.49
C ARG A 124 -10.28 -11.97 4.03
N HIS A 125 -11.49 -12.49 4.19
CA HIS A 125 -12.62 -11.72 4.68
C HIS A 125 -12.49 -11.38 6.17
N ASP A 126 -11.97 -12.30 6.97
CA ASP A 126 -11.68 -12.06 8.38
C ASP A 126 -10.55 -11.05 8.54
N GLN A 127 -9.51 -11.15 7.71
CA GLN A 127 -8.41 -10.18 7.66
C GLN A 127 -8.88 -8.78 7.23
N ALA A 128 -9.86 -8.68 6.32
CA ALA A 128 -10.49 -7.39 5.99
C ALA A 128 -11.25 -6.79 7.18
N GLY A 129 -11.86 -7.62 8.04
CA GLY A 129 -12.40 -7.19 9.32
C GLY A 129 -11.32 -6.68 10.27
N ALA A 130 -10.27 -7.47 10.46
CA ALA A 130 -9.14 -7.10 11.32
C ALA A 130 -8.44 -5.81 10.87
N LEU A 131 -8.41 -5.53 9.57
CA LEU A 131 -7.92 -4.26 9.02
C LEU A 131 -8.75 -3.08 9.52
N LEU A 132 -10.08 -3.17 9.46
CA LEU A 132 -10.99 -2.12 9.92
C LEU A 132 -10.89 -1.92 11.43
N ASP A 133 -10.87 -3.01 12.20
CA ASP A 133 -10.70 -2.96 13.66
C ASP A 133 -9.37 -2.30 14.02
N ARG A 134 -8.30 -2.62 13.27
CA ARG A 134 -6.98 -2.06 13.49
C ARG A 134 -6.96 -0.55 13.23
N LEU A 135 -7.58 -0.09 12.14
CA LEU A 135 -7.69 1.35 11.83
C LEU A 135 -8.49 2.09 12.90
N ALA A 136 -9.63 1.54 13.32
CA ALA A 136 -10.45 2.14 14.38
C ALA A 136 -9.68 2.25 15.71
N GLY A 137 -8.84 1.26 16.03
CA GLY A 137 -7.97 1.25 17.21
C GLY A 137 -6.79 2.21 17.16
N MET A 138 -6.52 2.90 16.04
CA MET A 138 -5.39 3.84 15.96
C MET A 138 -5.66 5.19 16.66
N GLY A 139 -6.89 5.51 17.07
CA GLY A 139 -7.16 6.78 17.75
C GLY A 139 -6.76 8.01 16.91
N VAL A 140 -7.01 7.93 15.61
CA VAL A 140 -6.81 9.01 14.62
C VAL A 140 -8.12 9.17 13.84
N GLU A 141 -8.44 10.41 13.47
CA GLU A 141 -9.65 10.71 12.69
C GLU A 141 -9.46 10.37 11.20
N HIS A 142 -8.26 10.60 10.69
CA HIS A 142 -7.92 10.41 9.29
C HIS A 142 -6.97 9.23 9.14
N ALA A 143 -7.30 8.31 8.23
CA ALA A 143 -6.46 7.17 7.94
C ALA A 143 -6.51 6.76 6.47
N VAL A 144 -5.40 6.19 6.02
CA VAL A 144 -5.23 5.55 4.72
C VAL A 144 -4.81 4.10 4.93
N ALA A 145 -5.43 3.20 4.17
CA ALA A 145 -5.05 1.79 4.13
C ALA A 145 -4.94 1.34 2.68
N GLY A 146 -3.95 0.51 2.38
CA GLY A 146 -3.79 0.02 1.02
C GLY A 146 -2.92 -1.22 0.93
N GLY A 147 -3.04 -1.88 -0.21
CA GLY A 147 -2.27 -3.06 -0.52
C GLY A 147 -2.96 -3.99 -1.50
N ASP A 148 -2.43 -5.20 -1.54
CA ASP A 148 -2.93 -6.30 -2.34
C ASP A 148 -4.02 -7.04 -1.55
N LEU A 149 -5.27 -6.87 -1.99
CA LEU A 149 -6.42 -7.50 -1.37
C LEU A 149 -6.65 -8.91 -1.90
N ASN A 150 -5.95 -9.37 -2.95
CA ASN A 150 -6.19 -10.64 -3.64
C ASN A 150 -7.66 -10.84 -4.08
N GLU A 151 -8.39 -9.74 -4.25
CA GLU A 151 -9.80 -9.76 -4.60
C GLU A 151 -10.22 -8.44 -5.24
N GLY A 152 -11.04 -8.53 -6.29
CA GLY A 152 -11.53 -7.36 -7.02
C GLY A 152 -12.69 -6.62 -6.34
N PRO A 153 -13.14 -5.49 -6.91
CA PRO A 153 -14.09 -4.56 -6.27
C PRO A 153 -15.46 -5.15 -5.93
N THR A 154 -15.89 -6.20 -6.66
CA THR A 154 -17.16 -6.90 -6.42
C THR A 154 -17.07 -7.95 -5.31
N GLY A 155 -15.86 -8.31 -4.89
CA GLY A 155 -15.60 -9.32 -3.87
C GLY A 155 -16.00 -8.90 -2.46
N ARG A 156 -16.19 -9.90 -1.60
CA ARG A 156 -16.73 -9.71 -0.24
C ARG A 156 -15.78 -8.96 0.69
N ALA A 157 -14.48 -9.21 0.59
CA ALA A 157 -13.47 -8.58 1.42
C ALA A 157 -13.23 -7.15 0.96
N PHE A 158 -13.14 -6.92 -0.36
CA PHE A 158 -13.05 -5.58 -0.92
C PHE A 158 -14.23 -4.71 -0.50
N ARG A 159 -15.47 -5.19 -0.73
CA ARG A 159 -16.69 -4.47 -0.32
C ARG A 159 -16.75 -4.24 1.18
N ARG A 160 -16.28 -5.19 2.00
CA ARG A 160 -16.22 -5.01 3.46
C ARG A 160 -15.36 -3.80 3.84
N VAL A 161 -14.17 -3.67 3.26
CA VAL A 161 -13.29 -2.50 3.49
C VAL A 161 -13.95 -1.22 2.97
N ALA A 162 -14.50 -1.26 1.75
CA ALA A 162 -15.16 -0.13 1.09
C ALA A 162 -16.50 0.31 1.75
N THR A 163 -17.05 -0.47 2.69
CA THR A 163 -18.20 -0.04 3.51
C THR A 163 -17.75 0.92 4.61
N GLY A 164 -16.59 0.66 5.22
CA GLY A 164 -16.03 1.48 6.30
C GLY A 164 -15.18 2.66 5.81
N LEU A 165 -14.61 2.54 4.62
CA LEU A 165 -13.70 3.51 3.99
C LEU A 165 -14.17 3.83 2.56
N GLN A 166 -13.63 4.86 1.93
CA GLN A 166 -13.85 5.12 0.51
C GLN A 166 -12.74 4.47 -0.33
N ASP A 167 -13.10 3.76 -1.41
CA ASP A 167 -12.16 3.29 -2.44
C ASP A 167 -11.68 4.49 -3.24
N CYS A 168 -10.41 4.85 -3.12
CA CYS A 168 -9.88 6.07 -3.73
C CYS A 168 -10.01 6.06 -5.26
N TRP A 169 -9.85 4.90 -5.90
CA TRP A 169 -9.99 4.80 -7.35
C TRP A 169 -11.45 5.05 -7.77
N ALA A 170 -12.41 4.48 -7.04
CA ALA A 170 -13.83 4.69 -7.32
C ALA A 170 -14.28 6.13 -7.03
N THR A 171 -13.68 6.81 -6.05
CA THR A 171 -13.99 8.21 -5.71
C THR A 171 -13.48 9.20 -6.78
N SER A 172 -12.22 9.05 -7.20
CA SER A 172 -11.61 9.96 -8.19
C SER A 172 -10.63 9.18 -9.08
N PRO A 173 -11.12 8.51 -10.14
CA PRO A 173 -10.27 7.68 -10.99
C PRO A 173 -9.30 8.54 -11.81
N GLN A 174 -8.01 8.23 -11.71
CA GLN A 174 -6.95 8.86 -12.51
C GLN A 174 -5.90 7.82 -12.91
N GLY A 175 -5.67 7.67 -14.22
CA GLY A 175 -4.78 6.64 -14.76
C GLY A 175 -5.48 5.30 -15.01
N GLY A 176 -4.75 4.20 -14.92
CA GLY A 176 -5.28 2.86 -15.19
C GLY A 176 -6.05 2.25 -13.99
N GLU A 177 -6.96 1.32 -14.29
CA GLU A 177 -7.73 0.58 -13.27
C GLU A 177 -7.03 -0.71 -12.83
N HIS A 178 -6.61 -1.54 -13.79
CA HIS A 178 -6.15 -2.90 -13.52
C HIS A 178 -4.72 -2.92 -12.99
N THR A 179 -4.52 -3.61 -11.88
CA THR A 179 -3.23 -3.70 -11.16
C THR A 179 -2.55 -5.05 -11.41
N TRP A 180 -3.32 -6.11 -11.62
CA TRP A 180 -2.84 -7.40 -12.08
C TRP A 180 -3.07 -7.54 -13.59
N THR A 181 -1.99 -7.47 -14.36
CA THR A 181 -2.02 -7.53 -15.83
C THR A 181 -1.17 -8.66 -16.43
N ARG A 182 -0.67 -9.57 -15.58
CA ARG A 182 0.16 -10.70 -16.02
C ARG A 182 -0.62 -11.80 -16.74
N THR A 183 -1.90 -11.96 -16.40
CA THR A 183 -2.78 -12.98 -17.00
C THR A 183 -4.17 -12.39 -17.21
N GLU A 184 -4.81 -12.78 -18.32
CA GLU A 184 -6.21 -12.45 -18.57
C GLU A 184 -7.16 -13.37 -17.74
N PRO A 185 -8.30 -12.86 -17.25
CA PRO A 185 -8.72 -11.46 -17.32
C PRO A 185 -7.89 -10.57 -16.40
N HIS A 186 -7.57 -9.35 -16.85
CA HIS A 186 -6.97 -8.31 -16.00
C HIS A 186 -7.85 -7.97 -14.78
N GLN A 187 -7.22 -7.66 -13.63
CA GLN A 187 -7.94 -7.45 -12.38
C GLN A 187 -7.40 -6.24 -11.61
N ARG A 188 -8.27 -5.58 -10.84
CA ARG A 188 -7.90 -4.58 -9.83
C ARG A 188 -7.95 -5.23 -8.46
N ILE A 189 -6.85 -5.83 -8.04
CA ILE A 189 -6.72 -6.51 -6.74
C ILE A 189 -5.91 -5.68 -5.74
N ASP A 190 -5.21 -4.66 -6.21
CA ASP A 190 -4.53 -3.67 -5.36
C ASP A 190 -5.38 -2.41 -5.26
N ALA A 191 -5.46 -1.83 -4.07
CA ALA A 191 -6.27 -0.64 -3.83
C ALA A 191 -5.72 0.23 -2.70
N ILE A 192 -6.13 1.49 -2.71
CA ILE A 192 -5.94 2.45 -1.63
C ILE A 192 -7.32 2.91 -1.17
N PHE A 193 -7.54 2.86 0.13
CA PHE A 193 -8.76 3.28 0.81
C PHE A 193 -8.44 4.41 1.78
N ALA A 194 -9.37 5.34 1.93
CA ALA A 194 -9.23 6.46 2.85
C ALA A 194 -10.47 6.59 3.75
N THR A 195 -10.32 7.20 4.92
CA THR A 195 -11.46 7.66 5.72
C THR A 195 -12.23 8.75 4.97
N LYS A 196 -13.53 8.90 5.24
CA LYS A 196 -14.41 9.85 4.51
C LYS A 196 -14.05 11.33 4.66
N GLY A 197 -13.32 11.70 5.72
CA GLY A 197 -12.83 13.08 5.93
C GLY A 197 -11.62 13.46 5.08
N ILE A 198 -11.02 12.51 4.35
CA ILE A 198 -9.93 12.77 3.40
C ILE A 198 -10.54 12.98 2.02
N GLU A 199 -10.15 14.06 1.35
CA GLU A 199 -10.52 14.31 -0.04
C GLU A 199 -9.59 13.54 -0.98
N VAL A 200 -10.16 12.78 -1.93
CA VAL A 200 -9.39 12.03 -2.93
C VAL A 200 -9.29 12.87 -4.20
N LEU A 201 -8.10 13.39 -4.48
CA LEU A 201 -7.85 14.24 -5.65
C LEU A 201 -7.69 13.42 -6.93
N GLY A 202 -7.13 12.22 -6.82
CA GLY A 202 -7.01 11.29 -7.94
C GLY A 202 -6.33 9.99 -7.52
N CYS A 203 -6.73 8.86 -8.10
CA CYS A 203 -6.21 7.55 -7.75
C CYS A 203 -6.24 6.58 -8.93
N GLY A 204 -5.13 5.85 -9.14
CA GLY A 204 -5.04 4.75 -10.11
C GLY A 204 -3.62 4.40 -10.50
N VAL A 205 -3.49 3.57 -11.52
CA VAL A 205 -2.19 3.15 -12.06
C VAL A 205 -1.56 4.32 -12.82
N PRO A 206 -0.38 4.82 -12.40
CA PRO A 206 0.27 5.95 -13.05
C PRO A 206 0.97 5.49 -14.35
N LEU A 207 0.24 5.55 -15.47
CA LEU A 207 0.72 5.07 -16.77
C LEU A 207 1.63 6.07 -17.51
N ASP A 208 1.50 7.36 -17.21
CA ASP A 208 2.17 8.46 -17.93
C ASP A 208 3.22 9.16 -17.04
N LEU A 209 4.02 8.36 -16.32
CA LEU A 209 5.11 8.86 -15.48
C LEU A 209 6.29 9.34 -16.35
N PRO A 210 6.81 10.56 -16.14
CA PRO A 210 7.98 11.05 -16.88
C PRO A 210 9.18 10.10 -16.76
N GLY A 211 9.75 9.70 -17.89
CA GLY A 211 10.91 8.82 -17.93
C GLY A 211 10.66 7.35 -17.60
N ILE A 212 9.39 6.95 -17.40
CA ILE A 212 9.00 5.55 -17.16
C ILE A 212 8.20 5.04 -18.36
N THR A 213 8.60 3.88 -18.87
CA THR A 213 7.89 3.21 -19.96
C THR A 213 6.98 2.10 -19.43
N ARG A 214 6.04 1.63 -20.26
CA ARG A 214 5.27 0.40 -19.94
C ARG A 214 6.16 -0.84 -19.81
N THR A 215 7.34 -0.84 -20.42
CA THR A 215 8.32 -1.92 -20.27
C THR A 215 8.91 -1.90 -18.86
N ASP A 216 9.23 -0.72 -18.32
CA ASP A 216 9.70 -0.58 -16.93
C ASP A 216 8.65 -1.11 -15.94
N LEU A 217 7.39 -0.69 -16.12
CA LEU A 217 6.28 -1.13 -15.27
C LEU A 217 6.13 -2.66 -15.22
N ARG A 218 6.30 -3.34 -16.36
CA ARG A 218 6.25 -4.81 -16.46
C ARG A 218 7.51 -5.51 -15.98
N ALA A 219 8.66 -4.85 -16.07
CA ALA A 219 9.94 -5.42 -15.64
C ALA A 219 10.11 -5.37 -14.12
N ALA A 220 9.48 -4.42 -13.44
CA ALA A 220 9.67 -4.19 -12.01
C ALA A 220 9.05 -5.27 -11.11
N THR A 221 7.84 -5.76 -11.47
CA THR A 221 7.07 -6.77 -10.73
C THR A 221 5.84 -7.18 -11.56
N ASP A 222 5.10 -8.20 -11.13
CA ASP A 222 3.89 -8.66 -11.81
C ASP A 222 2.62 -7.86 -11.48
N HIS A 223 2.73 -6.91 -10.57
CA HIS A 223 1.70 -5.91 -10.27
C HIS A 223 2.07 -4.55 -10.86
N LEU A 224 1.05 -3.75 -11.17
CA LEU A 224 1.20 -2.33 -11.43
C LEU A 224 0.92 -1.55 -10.15
N PRO A 225 1.64 -0.44 -9.88
CA PRO A 225 1.43 0.35 -8.68
C PRO A 225 0.09 1.09 -8.72
N VAL A 226 -0.47 1.39 -7.55
CA VAL A 226 -1.61 2.30 -7.39
C VAL A 226 -1.13 3.56 -6.69
N LEU A 227 -1.30 4.73 -7.31
CA LEU A 227 -0.94 6.02 -6.72
C LEU A 227 -2.22 6.78 -6.40
N ALA A 228 -2.37 7.22 -5.15
CA ALA A 228 -3.41 8.13 -4.71
C ALA A 228 -2.81 9.49 -4.33
N THR A 229 -3.41 10.57 -4.80
CA THR A 229 -3.15 11.93 -4.33
C THR A 229 -4.32 12.34 -3.46
N LEU A 230 -4.03 12.66 -2.19
CA LEU A 230 -5.02 12.91 -1.15
C LEU A 230 -4.85 14.33 -0.61
N ALA A 231 -5.95 14.97 -0.27
CA ALA A 231 -5.98 16.18 0.53
C ALA A 231 -6.45 15.81 1.95
N VAL A 232 -5.55 15.90 2.92
CA VAL A 232 -5.81 15.51 4.32
C VAL A 232 -6.03 16.76 5.17
N PRO A 233 -7.06 16.83 6.03
CA PRO A 233 -7.19 17.94 6.97
C PRO A 233 -5.97 18.06 7.88
N ALA A 234 -5.53 19.30 8.10
CA ALA A 234 -4.54 19.61 9.12
C ALA A 234 -5.26 19.84 10.45
N ASN A 235 -4.61 19.48 11.55
CA ASN A 235 -5.10 19.79 12.91
C ASN A 235 -5.02 21.29 13.21
#